data_AF-A0A2T2V2L9-F1
#
_entry.id   AF-A0A2T2V2L9-F1
#
_cell.length_a   1.000
_cell.length_b   1.000
_cell.length_c   1.000
_cell.angle_alpha   90.00
_cell.angle_beta   90.00
_cell.angle_gamma   90.00
#
_symmetry.space_group_name_H-M   'P 1'
#
loop_
_entity.id
_entity.type
_entity.pdbx_description
1 polymer ?
#
loop_
_entity_poly.entity_id
_entity_poly.type
_entity_poly.pdbx_seq_one_letter_code
_entity_poly.pdbx_strand_id
1 'polypeptide(L)'
;MRRALLAYAGLGLLLAPAPLLNVLQAESAAVVALVSFFVASLSAVGAFDRRSVSLWHVLVRQEAALLVPLGVLTVAQLWAPNCTFGQGLLFYALFPGITVVFAVSLAYATVGLGLTRPRLLLGGLGILIILAGPLYDLGLHPQFYTYNHVFGGVLGPIYDEQLAVRPGLFAFRGLTLLWAAAAVLIGRWARGHGSGWPLLVCVLGIGGIYAFSSPLGINTSAELLRGQL
;
A
#
# COMPACT_ATOMS: atom_id res chain seq x y z
N MET A 1 6.60 6.39 17.50
CA MET A 1 7.00 4.97 17.38
C MET A 1 6.30 4.06 18.38
N ARG A 2 6.37 4.27 19.71
CA ARG A 2 5.67 3.40 20.69
C ARG A 2 4.19 3.15 20.36
N ARG A 3 3.43 4.20 20.02
CA ARG A 3 2.02 4.08 19.60
C ARG A 3 1.83 3.23 18.33
N ALA A 4 2.73 3.34 17.36
CA ALA A 4 2.68 2.54 16.13
C ALA A 4 2.94 1.06 16.41
N LEU A 5 3.97 0.76 17.22
CA LEU A 5 4.27 -0.61 17.64
C LEU A 5 3.12 -1.23 18.44
N LEU A 6 2.49 -0.47 19.34
CA LEU A 6 1.30 -0.93 20.08
C LEU A 6 0.11 -1.17 19.15
N ALA A 7 -0.11 -0.30 18.16
CA ALA A 7 -1.17 -0.49 17.17
C ALA A 7 -0.93 -1.76 16.33
N TYR A 8 0.31 -2.01 15.91
CA TYR A 8 0.67 -3.21 15.15
C TYR A 8 0.64 -4.50 16.00
N ALA A 9 1.07 -4.44 17.25
CA ALA A 9 0.93 -5.56 18.17
C ALA A 9 -0.55 -5.87 18.43
N GLY A 10 -1.35 -4.84 18.71
CA GLY A 10 -2.80 -4.98 18.87
C GLY A 10 -3.46 -5.55 17.63
N LEU A 11 -3.08 -5.08 16.43
CA LEU A 11 -3.56 -5.63 15.18
C LEU A 11 -3.21 -7.11 15.04
N GLY A 12 -1.93 -7.49 15.22
CA GLY A 12 -1.51 -8.88 15.13
C GLY A 12 -2.29 -9.79 16.08
N LEU A 13 -2.50 -9.34 17.33
CA LEU A 13 -3.27 -10.08 18.33
C LEU A 13 -4.77 -10.20 17.99
N LEU A 14 -5.34 -9.25 17.25
CA LEU A 14 -6.71 -9.33 16.75
C LEU A 14 -6.84 -10.26 15.54
N LEU A 15 -5.83 -10.31 14.66
CA LEU A 15 -5.83 -11.19 13.48
C LEU A 15 -5.54 -12.65 13.85
N ALA A 16 -4.65 -12.89 14.82
CA ALA A 16 -4.21 -14.21 15.27
C ALA A 16 -5.34 -15.23 15.59
N PRO A 17 -6.45 -14.85 16.25
CA PRO A 17 -7.57 -15.76 16.49
C PRO A 17 -8.64 -15.74 15.41
N ALA A 18 -8.63 -14.75 14.50
CA ALA A 18 -9.70 -14.56 13.52
C ALA A 18 -9.52 -15.55 12.35
N PRO A 19 -10.48 -16.46 12.08
CA PRO A 19 -10.43 -17.33 10.91
C PRO A 19 -10.27 -16.50 9.62
N LEU A 20 -9.58 -17.04 8.62
CA LEU A 20 -9.16 -16.37 7.38
C LEU A 20 -8.02 -15.36 7.55
N LEU A 21 -7.98 -14.62 8.66
CA LEU A 21 -6.98 -13.58 8.93
C LEU A 21 -5.81 -14.05 9.79
N ASN A 22 -5.96 -15.21 10.44
CA ASN A 22 -4.94 -15.86 11.26
C ASN A 22 -3.83 -16.56 10.46
N VAL A 23 -3.97 -16.61 9.13
CA VAL A 23 -2.98 -17.15 8.19
C VAL A 23 -2.29 -16.01 7.47
N LEU A 24 -0.96 -16.06 7.32
CA LEU A 24 -0.22 -15.10 6.50
C LEU A 24 -0.54 -15.32 5.01
N GLN A 25 -1.45 -14.51 4.46
CA GLN A 25 -1.90 -14.59 3.07
C GLN A 25 -2.39 -13.20 2.60
N ALA A 26 -3.00 -13.12 1.42
CA ALA A 26 -3.39 -11.85 0.81
C ALA A 26 -4.37 -11.04 1.70
N GLU A 27 -5.30 -11.73 2.36
CA GLU A 27 -6.36 -11.15 3.19
C GLU A 27 -5.78 -10.50 4.44
N SER A 28 -4.98 -11.24 5.21
CA SER A 28 -4.30 -10.69 6.38
C SER A 28 -3.29 -9.62 6.00
N ALA A 29 -2.55 -9.79 4.90
CA ALA A 29 -1.65 -8.75 4.38
C ALA A 29 -2.40 -7.47 3.97
N ALA A 30 -3.60 -7.59 3.39
CA ALA A 30 -4.41 -6.44 3.00
C ALA A 30 -4.92 -5.66 4.21
N VAL A 31 -5.35 -6.36 5.26
CA VAL A 31 -5.74 -5.73 6.53
C VAL A 31 -4.54 -5.05 7.19
N VAL A 32 -3.36 -5.68 7.19
CA VAL A 32 -2.14 -5.06 7.72
C VAL A 32 -1.76 -3.82 6.90
N ALA A 33 -1.87 -3.86 5.57
CA ALA A 33 -1.61 -2.71 4.70
C ALA A 33 -2.57 -1.55 4.98
N LEU A 34 -3.87 -1.85 5.08
CA LEU A 34 -4.89 -0.86 5.40
C LEU A 34 -4.57 -0.11 6.69
N VAL A 35 -4.26 -0.84 7.76
CA VAL A 35 -3.92 -0.23 9.05
C VAL A 35 -2.56 0.48 9.00
N SER A 36 -1.57 -0.11 8.33
CA SER A 36 -0.23 0.46 8.24
C SER A 36 -0.21 1.79 7.50
N PHE A 37 -1.06 1.99 6.50
CA PHE A 37 -1.21 3.28 5.83
C PHE A 37 -1.51 4.41 6.82
N PHE A 38 -2.54 4.23 7.67
CA PHE A 38 -2.92 5.25 8.65
C PHE A 38 -1.91 5.38 9.79
N VAL A 39 -1.42 4.26 10.32
CA VAL A 39 -0.45 4.27 11.42
C VAL A 39 0.87 4.93 10.98
N ALA A 40 1.41 4.54 9.82
CA ALA A 40 2.67 5.06 9.31
C ALA A 40 2.56 6.53 8.89
N SER A 41 1.51 6.92 8.16
CA SER A 41 1.31 8.32 7.74
C SER A 41 1.17 9.26 8.94
N LEU A 42 0.31 8.94 9.91
CA LEU A 42 0.09 9.77 11.10
C LEU A 42 1.34 9.86 11.98
N SER A 43 2.05 8.73 12.16
CA SER A 43 3.30 8.72 12.91
C SER A 43 4.43 9.45 12.17
N ALA A 44 4.48 9.41 10.83
CA ALA A 44 5.48 10.07 10.02
C ALA A 44 5.27 11.60 10.00
N VAL A 45 4.03 12.08 9.95
CA VAL A 45 3.73 13.52 10.09
C VAL A 45 4.33 14.07 11.39
N GLY A 46 4.09 13.40 12.51
CA GLY A 46 4.65 13.82 13.81
C GLY A 46 6.18 13.72 13.89
N ALA A 47 6.82 12.90 13.06
CA ALA A 47 8.27 12.79 12.99
C ALA A 47 8.88 13.91 12.13
N PHE A 48 8.25 14.26 11.01
CA PHE A 48 8.74 15.31 10.10
C PHE A 48 8.46 16.73 10.58
N ASP A 49 7.46 16.92 11.45
CA ASP A 49 7.20 18.20 12.13
C ASP A 49 8.37 18.63 13.04
N ARG A 50 9.15 17.66 13.53
CA ARG A 50 10.42 17.90 14.24
C ARG A 50 11.51 18.15 13.20
N ARG A 51 11.91 19.42 13.04
CA ARG A 51 12.66 20.04 11.91
C ARG A 51 13.99 19.42 11.40
N SER A 52 14.36 18.18 11.71
CA SER A 52 15.66 17.63 11.27
C SER A 52 15.73 16.12 11.02
N VAL A 53 14.60 15.40 11.00
CA VAL A 53 14.63 13.94 10.79
C VAL A 53 14.71 13.60 9.30
N SER A 54 15.64 12.72 8.92
CA SER A 54 15.78 12.26 7.55
C SER A 54 14.63 11.34 7.11
N LEU A 55 14.21 11.44 5.84
CA LEU A 55 13.18 10.60 5.24
C LEU A 55 13.51 9.11 5.42
N TRP A 56 14.75 8.72 5.09
CA TRP A 56 15.22 7.34 5.19
C TRP A 56 15.12 6.80 6.61
N HIS A 57 15.46 7.59 7.63
CA HIS A 57 15.35 7.15 9.00
C HIS A 57 13.89 6.91 9.43
N VAL A 58 12.97 7.77 9.01
CA VAL A 58 11.53 7.56 9.29
C VAL A 58 11.04 6.32 8.54
N LEU A 59 11.38 6.18 7.26
CA LEU A 59 10.95 5.06 6.43
C LEU A 59 11.42 3.72 7.01
N VAL A 60 12.72 3.56 7.24
CA VAL A 60 13.30 2.31 7.80
C VAL A 60 12.65 1.93 9.12
N ARG A 61 12.33 2.92 9.98
CA ARG A 61 11.66 2.64 11.25
C ARG A 61 10.21 2.21 11.09
N GLN A 62 9.48 2.74 10.12
CA GLN A 62 8.11 2.32 9.86
C GLN A 62 8.06 0.95 9.18
N GLU A 63 8.99 0.67 8.26
CA GLU A 63 9.16 -0.66 7.66
C GLU A 63 9.53 -1.69 8.72
N ALA A 64 10.51 -1.40 9.58
CA ALA A 64 10.89 -2.30 10.66
C ALA A 64 9.74 -2.55 11.65
N ALA A 65 8.82 -1.60 11.81
CA ALA A 65 7.64 -1.79 12.65
C ALA A 65 6.65 -2.82 12.06
N LEU A 66 6.68 -3.09 10.75
CA LEU A 66 5.95 -4.20 10.12
C LEU A 66 6.49 -5.58 10.49
N LEU A 67 7.64 -5.68 11.16
CA LEU A 67 8.09 -6.95 11.73
C LEU A 67 7.22 -7.40 12.90
N VAL A 68 6.51 -6.47 13.56
CA VAL A 68 5.63 -6.81 14.70
C VAL A 68 4.41 -7.63 14.25
N PRO A 69 3.54 -7.16 13.33
CA PRO A 69 2.42 -7.98 12.85
C PRO A 69 2.91 -9.23 12.10
N LEU A 70 4.03 -9.14 11.37
CA LEU A 70 4.61 -10.30 10.69
C LEU A 70 5.03 -11.40 11.68
N GLY A 71 5.69 -11.02 12.77
CA GLY A 71 6.11 -11.95 13.82
C GLY A 71 4.90 -12.62 14.48
N VAL A 72 3.85 -11.85 14.79
CA VAL A 72 2.62 -12.41 15.37
C VAL A 72 1.94 -13.39 14.40
N LEU A 73 1.79 -13.03 13.12
CA LEU A 73 1.20 -13.93 12.11
C LEU A 73 2.08 -15.15 11.81
N THR A 74 3.40 -15.05 11.99
CA THR A 74 4.31 -16.19 11.86
C THR A 74 4.14 -17.14 13.05
N VAL A 75 4.02 -16.62 14.27
CA VAL A 75 3.72 -17.43 15.46
C VAL A 75 2.33 -18.06 15.36
N ALA A 76 1.38 -17.39 14.71
CA ALA A 76 0.03 -17.93 14.51
C ALA A 76 -0.03 -19.25 13.75
N GLN A 77 1.01 -19.60 12.99
CA GLN A 77 1.11 -20.89 12.32
C GLN A 77 1.12 -22.09 13.26
N LEU A 78 1.48 -21.89 14.53
CA LEU A 78 1.47 -22.96 15.53
C LEU A 78 0.05 -23.52 15.77
N TRP A 79 -0.99 -22.72 15.48
CA TRP A 79 -2.39 -23.14 15.60
C TRP A 79 -3.21 -22.96 14.32
N ALA A 80 -2.72 -22.18 13.35
CA ALA A 80 -3.31 -22.00 12.02
C ALA A 80 -2.27 -22.33 10.93
N PRO A 81 -2.01 -23.62 10.64
CA PRO A 81 -0.99 -24.03 9.69
C PRO A 81 -1.19 -23.38 8.30
N ASN A 82 -0.09 -22.92 7.69
CA ASN A 82 -0.10 -22.24 6.40
C ASN A 82 0.74 -22.99 5.36
N CYS A 83 0.09 -23.64 4.40
CA CYS A 83 0.77 -24.37 3.33
C CYS A 83 1.43 -23.45 2.28
N THR A 84 1.02 -22.17 2.21
CA THR A 84 1.47 -21.19 1.21
C THR A 84 2.25 -20.04 1.84
N PHE A 85 3.02 -20.31 2.90
CA PHE A 85 3.71 -19.27 3.67
C PHE A 85 4.62 -18.38 2.83
N GLY A 86 5.37 -18.95 1.87
CA GLY A 86 6.23 -18.18 0.97
C GLY A 86 5.45 -17.18 0.11
N GLN A 87 4.26 -17.55 -0.36
CA GLN A 87 3.37 -16.63 -1.08
C GLN A 87 2.80 -15.56 -0.15
N GLY A 88 2.47 -15.94 1.09
CA GLY A 88 2.09 -15.00 2.15
C GLY A 88 3.14 -13.93 2.42
N LEU A 89 4.41 -14.32 2.49
CA LEU A 89 5.53 -13.39 2.64
C LEU A 89 5.66 -12.43 1.46
N LEU A 90 5.45 -12.92 0.23
CA LEU A 90 5.43 -12.07 -0.96
C LEU A 90 4.29 -11.04 -0.89
N PHE A 91 3.07 -11.46 -0.56
CA PHE A 91 1.96 -10.53 -0.37
C PHE A 91 2.22 -9.54 0.76
N TYR A 92 2.86 -9.98 1.85
CA TYR A 92 3.23 -9.10 2.94
C TYR A 92 4.28 -8.05 2.52
N ALA A 93 5.25 -8.42 1.69
CA ALA A 93 6.21 -7.45 1.15
C ALA A 93 5.52 -6.46 0.18
N LEU A 94 4.66 -6.96 -0.70
CA LEU A 94 4.01 -6.15 -1.72
C LEU A 94 2.89 -5.26 -1.14
N PHE A 95 2.10 -5.75 -0.19
CA PHE A 95 0.94 -5.03 0.32
C PHE A 95 1.37 -4.04 1.41
N PRO A 96 1.62 -4.44 2.68
CA PRO A 96 1.96 -3.47 3.70
C PRO A 96 3.32 -2.81 3.50
N GLY A 97 4.33 -3.52 2.97
CA GLY A 97 5.65 -2.91 2.71
C GLY A 97 5.56 -1.71 1.77
N ILE A 98 5.09 -1.90 0.54
CA ILE A 98 4.97 -0.79 -0.43
C ILE A 98 3.97 0.28 0.04
N THR A 99 2.91 -0.11 0.76
CA THR A 99 1.95 0.84 1.35
C THR A 99 2.60 1.75 2.38
N VAL A 100 3.51 1.24 3.22
CA VAL A 100 4.23 2.06 4.20
C VAL A 100 5.16 3.05 3.49
N VAL A 101 5.87 2.62 2.44
CA VAL A 101 6.66 3.54 1.57
C VAL A 101 5.79 4.68 1.06
N PHE A 102 4.61 4.35 0.52
CA PHE A 102 3.66 5.34 0.00
C PHE A 102 3.15 6.29 1.11
N ALA A 103 2.71 5.75 2.24
CA ALA A 103 2.18 6.51 3.37
C ALA A 103 3.21 7.49 3.96
N VAL A 104 4.46 7.05 4.15
CA VAL A 104 5.56 7.90 4.63
C VAL A 104 5.90 8.99 3.62
N SER A 105 5.88 8.67 2.33
CA SER A 105 6.16 9.63 1.25
C SER A 105 5.10 10.73 1.16
N LEU A 106 3.82 10.37 1.30
CA LEU A 106 2.73 11.34 1.38
C LEU A 106 2.84 12.24 2.64
N ALA A 107 3.19 11.65 3.79
CA ALA A 107 3.44 12.43 5.00
C ALA A 107 4.61 13.41 4.81
N TYR A 108 5.67 12.99 4.12
CA TYR A 108 6.81 13.86 3.81
C TYR A 108 6.40 15.02 2.90
N ALA A 109 5.61 14.75 1.86
CA ALA A 109 5.09 15.75 0.92
C ALA A 109 4.20 16.78 1.62
N THR A 110 3.19 16.32 2.36
CA THR A 110 2.21 17.19 3.04
C THR A 110 2.85 18.09 4.09
N VAL A 111 3.83 17.58 4.85
CA VAL A 111 4.60 18.41 5.79
C VAL A 111 5.54 19.34 5.05
N GLY A 112 6.19 18.89 3.97
CA GLY A 112 7.07 19.73 3.14
C GLY A 112 6.36 20.92 2.51
N LEU A 113 5.11 20.73 2.08
CA LEU A 113 4.23 21.77 1.52
C LEU A 113 3.67 22.75 2.57
N GLY A 114 3.93 22.52 3.87
CA GLY A 114 3.43 23.41 4.93
C GLY A 114 1.91 23.38 5.09
N LEU A 115 1.24 22.26 4.75
CA LEU A 115 -0.21 22.15 4.90
C LEU A 115 -0.61 22.25 6.38
N THR A 116 -1.73 22.92 6.66
CA THR A 116 -2.15 23.25 8.03
C THR A 116 -2.67 22.04 8.82
N ARG A 117 -3.30 21.07 8.16
CA ARG A 117 -3.91 19.88 8.77
C ARG A 117 -3.49 18.58 8.07
N PRO A 118 -2.18 18.26 8.01
CA PRO A 118 -1.68 17.14 7.21
C PRO A 118 -2.26 15.79 7.65
N ARG A 119 -2.51 15.60 8.95
CA ARG A 119 -3.15 14.36 9.47
C ARG A 119 -4.57 14.16 8.95
N LEU A 120 -5.37 15.22 8.94
CA LEU A 120 -6.75 15.14 8.46
C LEU A 120 -6.79 14.90 6.95
N LEU A 121 -5.91 15.59 6.20
CA LEU A 121 -5.78 15.41 4.76
C LEU A 121 -5.36 13.98 4.39
N LEU A 122 -4.36 13.42 5.07
CA LEU A 122 -3.92 12.04 4.82
C LEU A 122 -4.98 11.02 5.21
N GLY A 123 -5.72 11.27 6.30
CA GLY A 123 -6.86 10.44 6.69
C GLY A 123 -7.96 10.45 5.62
N GLY A 124 -8.39 11.63 5.18
CA GLY A 124 -9.40 11.79 4.15
C GLY A 124 -8.96 11.23 2.79
N LEU A 125 -7.71 11.48 2.39
CA LEU A 125 -7.13 10.92 1.16
C LEU A 125 -7.05 9.40 1.23
N GLY A 126 -6.66 8.83 2.37
CA GLY A 126 -6.66 7.38 2.57
C GLY A 126 -8.04 6.77 2.36
N ILE A 127 -9.08 7.34 3.00
CA ILE A 127 -10.47 6.91 2.85
C ILE A 127 -10.92 7.05 1.39
N LEU A 128 -10.61 8.18 0.75
CA LEU A 128 -10.94 8.40 -0.66
C LEU A 128 -10.31 7.32 -1.56
N ILE A 129 -9.03 7.02 -1.37
CA ILE A 129 -8.33 5.99 -2.16
C ILE A 129 -8.92 4.60 -1.91
N ILE A 130 -9.23 4.26 -0.65
CA ILE A 130 -9.86 2.97 -0.29
C ILE A 130 -11.16 2.77 -1.05
N LEU A 131 -11.97 3.82 -1.21
CA LEU A 131 -13.29 3.72 -1.85
C LEU A 131 -13.21 3.88 -3.37
N ALA A 132 -12.42 4.83 -3.87
CA ALA A 132 -12.39 5.17 -5.29
C ALA A 132 -11.91 4.01 -6.17
N GLY A 133 -10.88 3.27 -5.73
CA GLY A 133 -10.34 2.14 -6.51
C GLY A 133 -11.39 1.05 -6.76
N PRO A 134 -11.97 0.44 -5.72
CA PRO A 134 -13.00 -0.58 -5.88
C PRO A 134 -14.25 -0.08 -6.61
N LEU A 135 -14.68 1.17 -6.38
CA LEU A 135 -15.84 1.73 -7.09
C LEU A 135 -15.56 1.89 -8.59
N TYR A 136 -14.35 2.30 -8.96
CA TYR A 136 -13.93 2.40 -10.36
C TYR A 136 -13.78 1.03 -11.02
N ASP A 137 -13.11 0.10 -10.34
CA ASP A 137 -12.84 -1.24 -10.86
C ASP A 137 -14.13 -2.04 -10.99
N LEU A 138 -14.94 -2.14 -9.94
CA LEU A 138 -16.17 -2.94 -9.94
C LEU A 138 -17.32 -2.26 -10.68
N GLY A 139 -17.31 -0.92 -10.77
CA GLY A 139 -18.37 -0.17 -11.43
C GLY A 139 -18.19 -0.06 -12.95
N LEU A 140 -16.94 -0.07 -13.44
CA LEU A 140 -16.63 0.19 -14.85
C LEU A 140 -15.93 -0.97 -15.56
N HIS A 141 -15.43 -1.97 -14.83
CA HIS A 141 -14.70 -3.10 -15.41
C HIS A 141 -15.35 -4.43 -15.02
N PRO A 142 -15.46 -5.39 -15.94
CA PRO A 142 -15.96 -6.73 -15.67
C PRO A 142 -14.93 -7.59 -14.91
N GLN A 143 -14.55 -7.18 -13.70
CA GLN A 143 -13.59 -7.89 -12.86
C GLN A 143 -14.05 -8.01 -11.41
N PHE A 144 -13.62 -9.08 -10.73
CA PHE A 144 -13.90 -9.33 -9.30
C PHE A 144 -12.68 -9.12 -8.40
N TYR A 145 -11.60 -8.55 -8.94
CA TYR A 145 -10.41 -8.15 -8.19
C TYR A 145 -10.20 -6.65 -8.30
N THR A 146 -9.49 -6.07 -7.33
CA THR A 146 -9.12 -4.66 -7.33
C THR A 146 -7.76 -4.48 -6.66
N TYR A 147 -6.93 -3.60 -7.22
CA TYR A 147 -5.67 -3.20 -6.60
C TYR A 147 -5.80 -1.81 -6.00
N ASN A 148 -5.22 -1.61 -4.82
CA ASN A 148 -5.39 -0.37 -4.08
C ASN A 148 -4.11 0.09 -3.40
N HIS A 149 -3.78 1.38 -3.51
CA HIS A 149 -2.55 1.94 -2.94
C HIS A 149 -2.51 1.87 -1.40
N VAL A 150 -3.66 1.70 -0.73
CA VAL A 150 -3.77 1.62 0.73
C VAL A 150 -3.80 0.17 1.24
N PHE A 151 -4.63 -0.70 0.69
CA PHE A 151 -4.76 -2.08 1.23
C PHE A 151 -4.07 -3.15 0.37
N GLY A 152 -3.35 -2.79 -0.68
CA GLY A 152 -2.72 -3.77 -1.56
C GLY A 152 -3.67 -4.24 -2.67
N GLY A 153 -4.63 -5.07 -2.32
CA GLY A 153 -5.64 -5.51 -3.26
C GLY A 153 -6.54 -6.58 -2.68
N VAL A 154 -7.68 -6.76 -3.32
CA VAL A 154 -8.54 -7.94 -3.17
C VAL A 154 -8.36 -8.75 -4.43
N LEU A 155 -7.85 -9.96 -4.32
CA LEU A 155 -7.36 -10.75 -5.47
C LEU A 155 -8.44 -11.58 -6.17
N GLY A 156 -9.70 -11.46 -5.76
CA GLY A 156 -10.84 -12.20 -6.30
C GLY A 156 -11.32 -13.33 -5.37
N PRO A 157 -12.35 -14.09 -5.80
CA PRO A 157 -12.94 -15.17 -5.01
C PRO A 157 -11.95 -16.33 -4.72
N ILE A 158 -12.12 -16.97 -3.57
CA ILE A 158 -11.25 -18.05 -3.03
C ILE A 158 -11.18 -19.31 -3.93
N TYR A 159 -12.13 -19.47 -4.87
CA TYR A 159 -12.25 -20.63 -5.76
C TYR A 159 -11.57 -20.45 -7.12
N ASP A 160 -10.93 -19.31 -7.37
CA ASP A 160 -10.15 -19.12 -8.58
C ASP A 160 -8.75 -19.68 -8.35
N GLU A 161 -8.42 -20.78 -9.05
CA GLU A 161 -7.10 -21.44 -9.06
C GLU A 161 -5.97 -20.43 -9.41
N GLN A 162 -6.34 -19.26 -9.95
CA GLN A 162 -5.50 -18.10 -10.29
C GLN A 162 -5.30 -17.08 -9.14
N LEU A 163 -5.53 -17.44 -7.88
CA LEU A 163 -5.00 -16.70 -6.71
C LEU A 163 -3.46 -16.55 -6.73
N ALA A 164 -2.79 -17.20 -7.69
CA ALA A 164 -1.40 -17.00 -8.06
C ALA A 164 -1.15 -15.58 -8.56
N VAL A 165 -0.54 -14.77 -7.68
CA VAL A 165 0.35 -13.63 -7.98
C VAL A 165 0.30 -13.14 -9.44
N ARG A 166 -0.74 -12.38 -9.79
CA ARG A 166 -0.93 -11.88 -11.16
C ARG A 166 0.14 -10.83 -11.51
N PRO A 167 0.64 -10.76 -12.77
CA PRO A 167 1.57 -9.73 -13.20
C PRO A 167 1.06 -8.30 -12.94
N GLY A 168 -0.25 -8.09 -13.08
CA GLY A 168 -0.90 -6.80 -12.80
C GLY A 168 -0.73 -6.30 -11.37
N LEU A 169 -0.57 -7.20 -10.40
CA LEU A 169 -0.24 -6.81 -9.04
C LEU A 169 1.11 -6.09 -9.01
N PHE A 170 2.14 -6.66 -9.63
CA PHE A 170 3.47 -6.04 -9.67
C PHE A 170 3.47 -4.72 -10.41
N ALA A 171 2.74 -4.63 -11.53
CA ALA A 171 2.57 -3.38 -12.27
C ALA A 171 1.92 -2.29 -11.39
N PHE A 172 0.85 -2.62 -10.67
CA PHE A 172 0.18 -1.69 -9.77
C PHE A 172 1.04 -1.32 -8.53
N ARG A 173 1.80 -2.27 -8.00
CA ARG A 173 2.76 -2.00 -6.92
C ARG A 173 3.88 -1.06 -7.38
N GLY A 174 4.38 -1.24 -8.61
CA GLY A 174 5.32 -0.32 -9.27
C GLY A 174 4.71 1.08 -9.45
N LEU A 175 3.46 1.17 -9.87
CA LEU A 175 2.71 2.43 -9.92
C LEU A 175 2.61 3.11 -8.55
N THR A 176 2.37 2.33 -7.49
CA THR A 176 2.33 2.83 -6.10
C THR A 176 3.67 3.42 -5.69
N LEU A 177 4.78 2.76 -6.04
CA LEU A 177 6.13 3.28 -5.80
C LEU A 177 6.42 4.54 -6.61
N LEU A 178 5.89 4.65 -7.83
CA LEU A 178 6.04 5.84 -8.66
C LEU A 178 5.28 7.05 -8.07
N TRP A 179 4.08 6.81 -7.54
CA TRP A 179 3.35 7.80 -6.74
C TRP A 179 4.10 8.19 -5.47
N ALA A 180 4.72 7.23 -4.77
CA ALA A 180 5.56 7.50 -3.60
C ALA A 180 6.77 8.37 -3.97
N ALA A 181 7.45 8.06 -5.09
CA ALA A 181 8.57 8.84 -5.60
C ALA A 181 8.15 10.28 -5.95
N ALA A 182 7.01 10.45 -6.64
CA ALA A 182 6.44 11.77 -6.93
C ALA A 182 6.18 12.56 -5.64
N ALA A 183 5.59 11.93 -4.61
CA ALA A 183 5.35 12.57 -3.32
C ALA A 183 6.66 12.99 -2.62
N VAL A 184 7.69 12.15 -2.63
CA VAL A 184 9.02 12.50 -2.10
C VAL A 184 9.60 13.71 -2.85
N LEU A 185 9.53 13.70 -4.18
CA LEU A 185 10.05 14.80 -5.01
C LEU A 185 9.31 16.11 -4.75
N ILE A 186 7.99 16.07 -4.60
CA ILE A 186 7.18 17.22 -4.18
C ILE A 186 7.64 17.75 -2.81
N GLY A 187 7.81 16.85 -1.83
CA GLY A 187 8.28 17.23 -0.50
C GLY A 187 9.69 17.82 -0.49
N ARG A 188 10.58 17.35 -1.36
CA ARG A 188 11.94 17.91 -1.52
C ARG A 188 11.89 19.29 -2.19
N TRP A 189 11.16 19.40 -3.29
CA TRP A 189 10.98 20.66 -4.02
C TRP A 189 10.37 21.75 -3.13
N ALA A 190 9.33 21.42 -2.35
CA ALA A 190 8.69 22.35 -1.42
C ALA A 190 9.64 22.85 -0.31
N ARG A 191 10.67 22.06 0.03
CA ARG A 191 11.73 22.44 0.98
C ARG A 191 12.92 23.13 0.30
N GLY A 192 12.80 23.53 -0.97
CA GLY A 192 13.87 24.18 -1.73
C GLY A 192 14.98 23.24 -2.22
N HIS A 193 14.77 21.93 -2.21
CA HIS A 193 15.77 20.95 -2.62
C HIS A 193 15.42 20.32 -3.99
N GLY A 194 16.25 20.54 -4.99
CA GLY A 194 16.20 19.83 -6.28
C GLY A 194 15.43 20.53 -7.40
N SER A 195 15.33 19.84 -8.55
CA SER A 195 14.65 20.30 -9.77
C SER A 195 13.27 19.66 -9.91
N GLY A 196 12.36 20.31 -10.63
CA GLY A 196 11.04 19.76 -10.99
C GLY A 196 11.08 18.68 -12.09
N TRP A 197 12.19 18.52 -12.82
CA TRP A 197 12.28 17.57 -13.93
C TRP A 197 12.02 16.11 -13.53
N PRO A 198 12.59 15.57 -12.44
CA PRO A 198 12.29 14.20 -12.01
C PRO A 198 10.81 13.98 -11.66
N LEU A 199 10.11 15.04 -11.20
CA LEU A 199 8.67 14.97 -10.93
C LEU A 199 7.89 14.81 -12.23
N LEU A 200 8.27 15.55 -13.29
CA LEU A 200 7.68 15.39 -14.62
C LEU A 200 7.83 13.96 -15.13
N VAL A 201 9.01 13.35 -14.97
CA VAL A 201 9.25 11.95 -15.36
C VAL A 201 8.32 11.00 -14.60
N CYS A 202 8.14 11.20 -13.29
CA CYS A 202 7.19 10.40 -12.51
C CYS A 202 5.75 10.57 -13.01
N VAL A 203 5.33 11.80 -13.28
CA VAL A 203 3.97 12.09 -13.78
C VAL A 203 3.72 11.46 -15.14
N LEU A 204 4.68 11.56 -16.07
CA LEU A 204 4.59 10.92 -17.39
C LEU A 204 4.55 9.39 -17.26
N GLY A 205 5.38 8.81 -16.38
CA GLY A 205 5.37 7.37 -16.12
C GLY A 205 4.04 6.90 -15.51
N ILE A 206 3.48 7.66 -14.55
CA ILE A 206 2.15 7.39 -13.96
C ILE A 206 1.08 7.42 -15.05
N GLY A 207 1.06 8.47 -15.88
CA GLY A 207 0.13 8.61 -16.99
C GLY A 207 0.24 7.46 -17.99
N GLY A 208 1.46 7.05 -18.33
CA GLY A 208 1.74 5.89 -19.18
C GLY A 208 1.17 4.60 -18.59
N ILE A 209 1.42 4.31 -17.31
CA ILE A 209 0.90 3.09 -16.67
C ILE A 209 -0.63 3.07 -16.66
N TYR A 210 -1.29 4.20 -16.38
CA TYR A 210 -2.75 4.26 -16.43
C TYR A 210 -3.29 4.10 -17.86
N ALA A 211 -2.64 4.70 -18.86
CA ALA A 211 -3.01 4.55 -20.27
C ALA A 211 -2.90 3.10 -20.76
N PHE A 212 -1.93 2.34 -20.23
CA PHE A 212 -1.72 0.92 -20.53
C PHE A 212 -2.21 0.00 -19.39
N SER A 213 -3.17 0.44 -18.58
CA SER A 213 -3.63 -0.31 -17.39
C SER A 213 -4.19 -1.70 -17.74
N SER A 214 -4.94 -1.82 -18.84
CA SER A 214 -5.52 -3.10 -19.25
C SER A 214 -4.50 -4.14 -19.75
N PRO A 215 -3.60 -3.82 -20.70
CA PRO A 215 -2.57 -4.77 -21.12
C PRO A 215 -1.56 -5.09 -20.00
N LEU A 216 -1.40 -4.20 -19.01
CA LEU A 216 -0.59 -4.47 -17.81
C LEU A 216 -1.31 -5.37 -16.78
N GLY A 217 -2.59 -5.71 -17.01
CA GLY A 217 -3.38 -6.54 -16.11
C GLY A 217 -3.80 -5.83 -14.82
N ILE A 218 -3.76 -4.50 -14.79
CA ILE A 218 -4.25 -3.69 -13.65
C ILE A 218 -5.78 -3.67 -13.64
N ASN A 219 -6.39 -3.56 -14.82
CA ASN A 219 -7.82 -3.69 -15.02
C ASN A 219 -8.12 -4.59 -16.22
N THR A 220 -9.38 -5.03 -16.31
CA THR A 220 -9.85 -5.90 -17.38
C THR A 220 -10.83 -5.11 -18.24
N SER A 221 -10.50 -4.84 -19.50
CA SER A 221 -11.41 -4.17 -20.42
C SER A 221 -12.35 -5.17 -21.09
N ALA A 222 -13.57 -4.73 -21.43
CA ALA A 222 -14.52 -5.56 -22.16
C ALA A 222 -14.00 -5.98 -23.55
N GLU A 223 -13.18 -5.13 -24.18
CA GLU A 223 -12.55 -5.41 -25.47
C GLU A 223 -11.52 -6.54 -25.38
N LEU A 224 -10.69 -6.54 -24.33
CA LEU A 224 -9.72 -7.61 -24.07
C LEU A 224 -10.43 -8.97 -23.91
N LEU A 225 -11.53 -9.00 -23.14
CA LEU A 225 -12.31 -10.22 -22.92
C LEU A 225 -12.96 -10.75 -24.21
N ARG A 226 -13.45 -9.85 -25.09
CA ARG A 226 -14.01 -10.24 -26.39
C ARG A 226 -12.98 -10.80 -27.35
N GLY A 227 -11.72 -10.39 -27.25
CA GLY A 227 -10.63 -10.92 -28.07
C GLY A 227 -10.08 -12.27 -27.62
N GLN A 228 -10.50 -12.76 -26.44
CA GLN A 228 -10.07 -14.05 -25.88
C GLN A 228 -11.12 -15.16 -26.02
N LEU A 229 -12.32 -14.83 -26.51
CA LEU A 229 -13.43 -15.74 -26.81
C LEU A 229 -13.47 -16.04 -28.31
#